data_AF-A0A954TIK6-F1
#
_entry.id   AF-A0A954TIK6-F1
#
_cell.length_a   1.000
_cell.length_b   1.000
_cell.length_c   1.000
_cell.angle_alpha   90.00
_cell.angle_beta   90.00
_cell.angle_gamma   90.00
#
_symmetry.space_group_name_H-M   'P 1'
#
loop_
_entity.id
_entity.type
_entity.pdbx_description
1 polymer ?
#
loop_
_entity_poly.entity_id
_entity_poly.type
_entity_poly.pdbx_seq_one_letter_code
_entity_poly.pdbx_strand_id
1 'polypeptide(L)'
;MLRTWLTIIITSLHGASAIGQETLPGQRSETNIDRSEFPRVHEDGRVTFRINAPEAKAVQLVPGGSDNGLGQGPFEMTKVENGNWTFTTEPAVPGFHYYWFVVDGLLVCDQGTYSYFGYNRECSGVEVPDPNGEFYAIKRVPHGALRSHWFQSSVTGRWRRAIVYTPPGYDSSETRYPVLYLQHGSGENQFGWTEQGKANFIIDNLLADDACLPMIVVMENGMIARRAGSNNSMARNSHNEAFADVMIQDLIPEIDRSFRTLNDREHRALAGLSMGAGQALRIGLANPETFGYVGLFSGGGTSSVPFSSASGLKLFWGGWGAGEAARFGGTKKLVEQAQAAGINAQWLEVERTSHEWQTWRSCLQAFAPLLFR
;
A
#
# COMPACT_ATOMS: atom_id res chain seq x y z
N MET A 1 81.39 -23.12 28.54
CA MET A 1 81.42 -23.54 27.12
C MET A 1 80.13 -23.10 26.47
N LEU A 2 80.17 -22.06 25.63
CA LEU A 2 79.03 -21.56 24.85
C LEU A 2 78.60 -22.63 23.82
N ARG A 3 77.30 -22.90 23.72
CA ARG A 3 76.71 -23.58 22.56
C ARG A 3 75.65 -22.68 21.95
N THR A 4 76.02 -22.14 20.79
CA THR A 4 75.20 -21.37 19.85
C THR A 4 74.13 -22.28 19.25
N TRP A 5 72.86 -21.86 19.29
CA TRP A 5 71.78 -22.48 18.50
C TRP A 5 71.30 -21.46 17.47
N LEU A 6 71.43 -21.83 16.20
CA LEU A 6 71.02 -21.06 15.03
C LEU A 6 69.53 -21.36 14.77
N THR A 7 68.65 -20.38 14.92
CA THR A 7 67.23 -20.54 14.57
C THR A 7 67.03 -20.13 13.12
N ILE A 8 66.67 -21.10 12.27
CA ILE A 8 66.26 -20.87 10.88
C ILE A 8 64.79 -20.40 10.91
N ILE A 9 64.54 -19.17 10.44
CA ILE A 9 63.19 -18.65 10.21
C ILE A 9 62.76 -19.09 8.81
N ILE A 10 61.76 -19.97 8.73
CA ILE A 10 61.06 -20.27 7.47
C ILE A 10 59.90 -19.28 7.35
N THR A 11 60.05 -18.26 6.51
CA THR A 11 58.95 -17.40 6.07
C THR A 11 58.09 -18.15 5.07
N SER A 12 56.92 -18.62 5.50
CA SER A 12 55.86 -19.11 4.63
C SER A 12 55.05 -17.92 4.09
N LEU A 13 55.35 -17.48 2.87
CA LEU A 13 54.47 -16.58 2.12
C LEU A 13 53.15 -17.30 1.83
N HIS A 14 52.11 -17.00 2.61
CA HIS A 14 50.74 -17.27 2.20
C HIS A 14 50.31 -16.15 1.27
N GLY A 15 50.32 -16.43 -0.03
CA GLY A 15 49.65 -15.60 -1.02
C GLY A 15 48.16 -15.64 -0.75
N ALA A 16 47.63 -14.61 -0.09
CA ALA A 16 46.20 -14.37 -0.04
C ALA A 16 45.77 -13.91 -1.44
N SER A 17 45.21 -14.82 -2.23
CA SER A 17 44.44 -14.45 -3.41
C SER A 17 43.27 -13.60 -2.93
N ALA A 18 43.31 -12.30 -3.19
CA ALA A 18 42.17 -11.42 -3.07
C ALA A 18 41.12 -11.92 -4.07
N ILE A 19 40.11 -12.65 -3.59
CA ILE A 19 38.87 -12.86 -4.34
C ILE A 19 38.27 -11.47 -4.46
N GLY A 20 38.39 -10.87 -5.65
CA GLY A 20 37.74 -9.61 -5.96
C GLY A 20 36.25 -9.79 -5.74
N GLN A 21 35.72 -9.17 -4.69
CA GLN A 21 34.28 -9.11 -4.48
C GLN A 21 33.75 -8.23 -5.61
N GLU A 22 33.08 -8.85 -6.59
CA GLU A 22 32.47 -8.14 -7.70
C GLU A 22 31.53 -7.08 -7.11
N THR A 23 31.84 -5.81 -7.35
CA THR A 23 31.00 -4.70 -6.88
C THR A 23 29.72 -4.72 -7.68
N LEU A 24 28.65 -5.27 -7.09
CA LEU A 24 27.33 -5.29 -7.71
C LEU A 24 26.79 -3.85 -7.82
N PRO A 25 26.34 -3.40 -9.01
CA PRO A 25 25.80 -2.06 -9.18
C PRO A 25 24.51 -1.88 -8.37
N GLY A 26 24.25 -0.64 -7.95
CA GLY A 26 23.06 -0.28 -7.18
C GLY A 26 23.03 -0.82 -5.74
N GLN A 27 21.96 -0.51 -5.03
CA GLN A 27 21.70 -0.95 -3.67
C GLN A 27 20.60 -2.01 -3.66
N ARG A 28 20.66 -2.96 -2.71
CA ARG A 28 19.56 -3.93 -2.53
C ARG A 28 18.26 -3.18 -2.20
N SER A 29 17.14 -3.61 -2.76
CA SER A 29 15.84 -3.00 -2.42
C SER A 29 15.51 -3.28 -0.95
N GLU A 30 14.76 -2.38 -0.32
CA GLU A 30 14.27 -2.57 1.04
C GLU A 30 13.28 -3.75 1.16
N THR A 31 12.69 -4.18 0.03
CA THR A 31 11.78 -5.32 -0.01
C THR A 31 12.50 -6.67 -0.01
N ASN A 32 13.84 -6.67 -0.12
CA ASN A 32 14.62 -7.90 -0.11
C ASN A 32 14.57 -8.56 1.28
N ILE A 33 14.38 -9.88 1.31
CA ILE A 33 14.55 -10.67 2.55
C ILE A 33 16.02 -10.67 2.99
N ASP A 34 16.25 -11.07 4.24
CA ASP A 34 17.57 -11.18 4.82
C ASP A 34 18.53 -11.97 3.90
N ARG A 35 19.69 -11.38 3.63
CA ARG A 35 20.77 -11.93 2.79
C ARG A 35 20.45 -12.04 1.29
N SER A 36 19.26 -11.66 0.83
CA SER A 36 19.01 -11.51 -0.61
C SER A 36 19.66 -10.24 -1.15
N GLU A 37 20.48 -10.40 -2.18
CA GLU A 37 21.20 -9.30 -2.86
C GLU A 37 20.41 -8.68 -4.02
N PHE A 38 19.33 -9.30 -4.47
CA PHE A 38 18.49 -8.85 -5.59
C PHE A 38 16.99 -8.87 -5.22
N PRO A 39 16.17 -7.98 -5.82
CA PRO A 39 16.53 -6.97 -6.82
C PRO A 39 17.41 -5.83 -6.28
N ARG A 40 18.09 -5.14 -7.20
CA ARG A 40 18.97 -3.99 -6.90
C ARG A 40 18.50 -2.75 -7.65
N VAL A 41 18.42 -1.63 -6.95
CA VAL A 41 18.03 -0.34 -7.52
C VAL A 41 19.28 0.52 -7.73
N HIS A 42 19.45 1.01 -8.95
CA HIS A 42 20.59 1.82 -9.38
C HIS A 42 20.33 3.30 -9.06
N GLU A 43 21.38 4.11 -9.01
CA GLU A 43 21.27 5.56 -8.75
C GLU A 43 20.45 6.30 -9.82
N ASP A 44 20.40 5.76 -11.04
CA ASP A 44 19.61 6.31 -12.15
C ASP A 44 18.17 5.76 -12.22
N GLY A 45 17.72 5.03 -11.18
CA GLY A 45 16.37 4.49 -11.08
C GLY A 45 16.14 3.17 -11.82
N ARG A 46 17.15 2.62 -12.52
CA ARG A 46 17.03 1.27 -13.11
C ARG A 46 17.02 0.20 -12.02
N VAL A 47 16.31 -0.90 -12.28
CA VAL A 47 16.24 -2.03 -11.35
C VAL A 47 16.79 -3.28 -12.03
N THR A 48 17.78 -3.91 -11.40
CA THR A 48 18.30 -5.21 -11.81
C THR A 48 17.63 -6.32 -11.01
N PHE A 49 16.99 -7.24 -11.72
CA PHE A 49 16.36 -8.44 -11.17
C PHE A 49 17.21 -9.66 -11.48
N ARG A 50 17.20 -10.65 -10.57
CA ARG A 50 17.93 -11.90 -10.74
C ARG A 50 17.18 -13.09 -10.12
N ILE A 51 17.17 -14.22 -10.83
CA ILE A 51 16.66 -15.50 -10.31
C ILE A 51 17.61 -16.64 -10.71
N ASN A 52 17.84 -17.61 -9.81
CA ASN A 52 18.62 -18.81 -10.11
C ASN A 52 17.70 -19.90 -10.66
N ALA A 53 17.88 -20.26 -11.93
CA ALA A 53 17.10 -21.30 -12.60
C ALA A 53 18.00 -22.02 -13.64
N PRO A 54 18.94 -22.87 -13.19
CA PRO A 54 20.01 -23.41 -14.03
C PRO A 54 19.51 -24.27 -15.20
N GLU A 55 18.39 -24.97 -15.02
CA GLU A 55 17.81 -25.86 -16.04
C GLU A 55 16.72 -25.18 -16.88
N ALA A 56 16.36 -23.93 -16.56
CA ALA A 56 15.34 -23.21 -17.32
C ALA A 56 15.80 -22.97 -18.77
N LYS A 57 14.83 -22.93 -19.68
CA LYS A 57 15.02 -22.62 -21.10
C LYS A 57 14.68 -21.17 -21.43
N ALA A 58 13.69 -20.61 -20.74
CA ALA A 58 13.30 -19.22 -20.83
C ALA A 58 12.89 -18.68 -19.47
N VAL A 59 13.30 -17.44 -19.17
CA VAL A 59 12.87 -16.71 -17.99
C VAL A 59 12.49 -15.29 -18.41
N GLN A 60 11.32 -14.83 -17.95
CA GLN A 60 10.85 -13.46 -18.18
C GLN A 60 10.58 -12.74 -16.85
N LEU A 61 10.80 -11.42 -16.82
CA LEU A 61 10.29 -10.53 -15.78
C LEU A 61 8.93 -9.98 -16.22
N VAL A 62 7.93 -10.04 -15.33
CA VAL A 62 6.57 -9.55 -15.60
C VAL A 62 6.19 -8.47 -14.58
N PRO A 63 6.11 -7.19 -14.99
CA PRO A 63 5.57 -6.13 -14.15
C PRO A 63 4.08 -6.33 -13.80
N GLY A 64 3.68 -5.79 -12.64
CA GLY A 64 2.30 -5.73 -12.18
C GLY A 64 1.44 -4.74 -12.97
N GLY A 65 0.67 -5.23 -13.93
CA GLY A 65 -0.32 -4.41 -14.66
C GLY A 65 0.26 -3.63 -15.83
N SER A 66 -0.63 -2.98 -16.59
CA SER A 66 -0.29 -2.26 -17.83
C SER A 66 0.11 -0.80 -17.63
N ASP A 67 0.01 -0.25 -16.43
CA ASP A 67 0.38 1.14 -16.13
C ASP A 67 1.46 1.18 -15.02
N ASN A 68 2.31 0.15 -14.98
CA ASN A 68 3.34 -0.07 -13.95
C ASN A 68 4.60 0.77 -14.21
N GLY A 69 5.16 1.35 -13.15
CA GLY A 69 6.41 2.11 -13.20
C GLY A 69 7.67 1.36 -13.62
N LEU A 70 7.65 0.02 -13.70
CA LEU A 70 8.74 -0.82 -14.25
C LEU A 70 8.72 -0.94 -15.78
N GLY A 71 7.67 -0.41 -16.46
CA GLY A 71 7.50 -0.48 -17.90
C GLY A 71 6.59 -1.63 -18.38
N GLN A 72 6.41 -1.72 -19.71
CA GLN A 72 5.49 -2.68 -20.34
C GLN A 72 6.22 -4.00 -20.68
N GLY A 73 6.13 -4.97 -19.78
CA GLY A 73 6.62 -6.34 -20.01
C GLY A 73 5.62 -7.22 -20.80
N PRO A 74 5.86 -8.55 -20.85
CA PRO A 74 6.97 -9.27 -20.21
C PRO A 74 8.33 -8.93 -20.84
N PHE A 75 9.40 -8.99 -20.04
CA PHE A 75 10.77 -8.75 -20.48
C PHE A 75 11.58 -10.04 -20.44
N GLU A 76 12.20 -10.43 -21.57
CA GLU A 76 13.11 -11.59 -21.61
C GLU A 76 14.34 -11.35 -20.73
N MET A 77 14.64 -12.31 -19.86
CA MET A 77 15.85 -12.29 -19.03
C MET A 77 16.98 -13.04 -19.74
N THR A 78 18.21 -12.62 -19.46
CA THR A 78 19.41 -13.25 -20.02
C THR A 78 20.02 -14.22 -19.02
N LYS A 79 20.27 -15.47 -19.45
CA LYS A 79 21.02 -16.44 -18.65
C LYS A 79 22.49 -16.02 -18.55
N VAL A 80 23.01 -15.96 -17.33
CA VAL A 80 24.39 -15.64 -16.99
C VAL A 80 25.03 -16.80 -16.20
N GLU A 81 26.24 -16.61 -15.71
CA GLU A 81 27.00 -17.64 -15.00
C GLU A 81 26.26 -18.21 -13.77
N ASN A 82 26.61 -19.45 -13.41
CA ASN A 82 26.06 -20.18 -12.26
C ASN A 82 24.54 -20.40 -12.30
N GLY A 83 23.94 -20.42 -13.50
CA GLY A 83 22.51 -20.71 -13.68
C GLY A 83 21.58 -19.55 -13.34
N ASN A 84 22.13 -18.35 -13.16
CA ASN A 84 21.34 -17.14 -12.90
C ASN A 84 20.75 -16.58 -14.18
N TRP A 85 19.60 -15.93 -14.08
CA TRP A 85 18.98 -15.14 -15.12
C TRP A 85 18.86 -13.71 -14.63
N THR A 86 19.17 -12.73 -15.48
CA THR A 86 19.20 -11.31 -15.10
C THR A 86 18.46 -10.45 -16.12
N PHE A 87 17.84 -9.38 -15.65
CA PHE A 87 17.28 -8.31 -16.48
C PHE A 87 17.43 -6.98 -15.74
N THR A 88 17.67 -5.91 -16.48
CA THR A 88 17.75 -4.55 -15.94
C THR A 88 16.75 -3.69 -16.71
N THR A 89 15.85 -3.02 -16.00
CA THR A 89 14.82 -2.16 -16.58
C THR A 89 15.43 -0.90 -17.19
N GLU A 90 14.66 -0.18 -18.01
CA GLU A 90 14.81 1.28 -18.13
C GLU A 90 14.55 1.96 -16.77
N PRO A 91 14.91 3.24 -16.56
CA PRO A 91 14.65 3.93 -15.31
C PRO A 91 13.18 3.79 -14.87
N ALA A 92 12.97 3.18 -13.70
CA ALA A 92 11.65 2.94 -13.16
C ALA A 92 11.10 4.19 -12.47
N VAL A 93 9.78 4.30 -12.43
CA VAL A 93 9.10 5.32 -11.63
C VAL A 93 9.39 5.07 -10.15
N PRO A 94 9.63 6.10 -9.33
CA PRO A 94 9.79 5.90 -7.89
C PRO A 94 8.55 5.32 -7.19
N GLY A 95 8.79 4.55 -6.13
CA GLY A 95 7.79 3.91 -5.30
C GLY A 95 7.74 2.39 -5.46
N PHE A 96 6.63 1.81 -5.02
CA PHE A 96 6.43 0.36 -4.97
C PHE A 96 5.81 -0.21 -6.24
N HIS A 97 6.41 -1.30 -6.74
CA HIS A 97 5.95 -2.02 -7.92
C HIS A 97 5.83 -3.52 -7.67
N TYR A 98 4.65 -4.09 -7.97
CA TYR A 98 4.51 -5.54 -8.03
C TYR A 98 5.22 -6.10 -9.26
N TYR A 99 5.75 -7.33 -9.16
CA TYR A 99 6.30 -8.08 -10.29
C TYR A 99 6.29 -9.60 -10.03
N TRP A 100 6.57 -10.37 -11.08
CA TRP A 100 6.80 -11.82 -11.03
C TRP A 100 7.88 -12.24 -12.01
N PHE A 101 8.34 -13.48 -11.87
CA PHE A 101 9.05 -14.18 -12.94
C PHE A 101 8.13 -15.17 -13.66
N VAL A 102 8.39 -15.42 -14.93
CA VAL A 102 7.85 -16.57 -15.66
C VAL A 102 9.03 -17.46 -16.04
N VAL A 103 9.12 -18.65 -15.44
CA VAL A 103 10.18 -19.63 -15.68
C VAL A 103 9.58 -20.79 -16.47
N ASP A 104 9.98 -20.96 -17.73
CA ASP A 104 9.44 -21.98 -18.65
C ASP A 104 7.90 -22.03 -18.69
N GLY A 105 7.27 -20.84 -18.66
CA GLY A 105 5.81 -20.68 -18.67
C GLY A 105 5.14 -20.72 -17.29
N LEU A 106 5.88 -21.00 -16.21
CA LEU A 106 5.37 -20.98 -14.85
C LEU A 106 5.57 -19.60 -14.20
N LEU A 107 4.46 -18.94 -13.85
CA LEU A 107 4.48 -17.70 -13.07
C LEU A 107 4.88 -17.99 -11.62
N VAL A 108 5.93 -17.34 -11.13
CA VAL A 108 6.45 -17.51 -9.76
C VAL A 108 6.76 -16.16 -9.12
N CYS A 109 6.62 -16.09 -7.79
CA CYS A 109 7.15 -14.97 -7.02
C CYS A 109 8.67 -15.11 -6.86
N ASP A 110 9.36 -13.98 -6.82
CA ASP A 110 10.75 -13.90 -6.39
C ASP A 110 10.89 -14.28 -4.92
N GLN A 111 11.66 -15.34 -4.67
CA GLN A 111 12.03 -15.81 -3.34
C GLN A 111 13.05 -14.89 -2.64
N GLY A 112 13.62 -13.91 -3.35
CA GLY A 112 14.53 -12.90 -2.83
C GLY A 112 13.84 -11.70 -2.16
N THR A 113 12.51 -11.61 -2.22
CA THR A 113 11.72 -10.48 -1.66
C THR A 113 10.66 -10.94 -0.67
N TYR A 114 10.24 -10.04 0.22
CA TYR A 114 9.00 -10.21 0.97
C TYR A 114 7.81 -10.33 0.01
N SER A 115 6.75 -11.01 0.46
CA SER A 115 5.52 -11.16 -0.31
C SER A 115 4.50 -10.10 0.07
N TYR A 116 3.79 -9.61 -0.93
CA TYR A 116 2.74 -8.60 -0.81
C TYR A 116 1.47 -9.12 -1.47
N PHE A 117 0.32 -8.96 -0.82
CA PHE A 117 -0.94 -9.38 -1.41
C PHE A 117 -1.47 -8.33 -2.39
N GLY A 118 -1.56 -8.70 -3.67
CA GLY A 118 -2.08 -7.89 -4.76
C GLY A 118 -2.55 -8.80 -5.92
N TYR A 119 -3.31 -8.31 -6.89
CA TYR A 119 -3.80 -9.14 -8.01
C TYR A 119 -4.48 -10.48 -7.59
N ASN A 120 -5.13 -10.48 -6.42
CA ASN A 120 -5.75 -11.64 -5.76
C ASN A 120 -4.77 -12.79 -5.43
N ARG A 121 -3.50 -12.49 -5.17
CA ARG A 121 -2.45 -13.47 -4.87
C ARG A 121 -1.32 -12.85 -4.05
N GLU A 122 -0.44 -13.69 -3.53
CA GLU A 122 0.88 -13.23 -3.08
C GLU A 122 1.73 -12.85 -4.30
N CYS A 123 2.41 -11.71 -4.21
CA CYS A 123 3.22 -11.10 -5.25
C CYS A 123 4.58 -10.73 -4.70
N SER A 124 5.58 -10.65 -5.58
CA SER A 124 6.81 -9.94 -5.26
C SER A 124 6.61 -8.45 -5.42
N GLY A 125 7.39 -7.68 -4.66
CA GLY A 125 7.39 -6.23 -4.70
C GLY A 125 8.82 -5.70 -4.72
N VAL A 126 9.04 -4.61 -5.44
CA VAL A 126 10.28 -3.84 -5.39
C VAL A 126 9.95 -2.40 -5.03
N GLU A 127 10.74 -1.83 -4.12
CA GLU A 127 10.68 -0.42 -3.80
C GLU A 127 11.82 0.31 -4.52
N VAL A 128 11.46 1.26 -5.38
CA VAL A 128 12.38 2.20 -6.05
C VAL A 128 12.38 3.48 -5.22
N PRO A 129 13.51 3.94 -4.66
CA PRO A 129 13.52 5.10 -3.78
C PRO A 129 12.94 6.35 -4.46
N ASP A 130 11.99 7.01 -3.79
CA ASP A 130 11.51 8.34 -4.18
C ASP A 130 12.37 9.41 -3.49
N PRO A 131 12.96 10.35 -4.24
CA PRO A 131 13.62 11.52 -3.64
C PRO A 131 12.73 12.31 -2.67
N ASN A 132 11.41 12.24 -2.84
CA ASN A 132 10.42 12.85 -1.95
C ASN A 132 9.83 11.86 -0.94
N GLY A 133 10.39 10.65 -0.81
CA GLY A 133 9.84 9.55 -0.03
C GLY A 133 9.97 9.66 1.48
N GLU A 134 10.55 10.74 1.99
CA GLU A 134 10.76 10.96 3.43
C GLU A 134 9.47 10.89 4.25
N PHE A 135 8.31 11.20 3.66
CA PHE A 135 7.05 11.19 4.41
C PHE A 135 6.57 9.80 4.83
N TYR A 136 7.02 8.72 4.18
CA TYR A 136 6.71 7.33 4.55
C TYR A 136 7.94 6.55 5.06
N ALA A 137 9.08 7.23 5.24
CA ALA A 137 10.28 6.62 5.77
C ALA A 137 10.11 6.23 7.25
N ILE A 138 10.83 5.20 7.68
CA ILE A 138 10.93 4.83 9.09
C ILE A 138 11.89 5.82 9.76
N LYS A 139 11.35 6.74 10.55
CA LYS A 139 12.10 7.79 11.23
C LYS A 139 12.21 7.51 12.73
N ARG A 140 13.11 8.23 13.40
CA ARG A 140 13.21 8.22 14.87
C ARG A 140 12.13 9.09 15.50
N VAL A 141 10.87 8.65 15.39
CA VAL A 141 9.68 9.31 15.92
C VAL A 141 8.88 8.33 16.80
N PRO A 142 7.94 8.80 17.65
CA PRO A 142 7.00 7.90 18.30
C PRO A 142 6.19 7.12 17.27
N HIS A 143 6.10 5.81 17.43
CA HIS A 143 5.37 4.93 16.52
C HIS A 143 4.06 4.46 17.14
N GLY A 144 2.99 4.52 16.36
CA GLY A 144 1.72 3.88 16.67
C GLY A 144 1.81 2.36 16.58
N ALA A 145 0.73 1.70 16.96
CA ALA A 145 0.68 0.24 16.98
C ALA A 145 -0.35 -0.29 15.98
N LEU A 146 0.06 -1.31 15.20
CA LEU A 146 -0.79 -2.08 14.31
C LEU A 146 -1.37 -3.29 15.04
N ARG A 147 -2.70 -3.46 14.98
CA ARG A 147 -3.43 -4.50 15.71
C ARG A 147 -4.28 -5.32 14.75
N SER A 148 -4.16 -6.64 14.84
CA SER A 148 -5.08 -7.56 14.18
C SER A 148 -6.34 -7.73 15.02
N HIS A 149 -7.45 -7.17 14.57
CA HIS A 149 -8.74 -7.24 15.27
C HIS A 149 -9.68 -8.21 14.55
N TRP A 150 -10.09 -9.28 15.25
CA TRP A 150 -11.03 -10.27 14.71
C TRP A 150 -12.44 -10.01 15.23
N PHE A 151 -13.42 -10.08 14.34
CA PHE A 151 -14.84 -9.90 14.69
C PHE A 151 -15.73 -10.83 13.89
N GLN A 152 -16.90 -11.15 14.43
CA GLN A 152 -17.90 -11.95 13.72
C GLN A 152 -18.84 -11.00 12.98
N SER A 153 -18.93 -11.14 11.66
CA SER A 153 -19.85 -10.35 10.84
C SER A 153 -21.20 -11.06 10.72
N SER A 154 -22.27 -10.38 11.12
CA SER A 154 -23.64 -10.86 10.94
C SER A 154 -24.04 -10.88 9.46
N VAL A 155 -23.55 -9.92 8.67
CA VAL A 155 -23.84 -9.77 7.23
C VAL A 155 -23.26 -10.93 6.40
N THR A 156 -22.04 -11.37 6.74
CA THR A 156 -21.36 -12.45 6.01
C THR A 156 -21.51 -13.81 6.69
N GLY A 157 -21.86 -13.84 7.98
CA GLY A 157 -21.90 -15.04 8.81
C GLY A 157 -20.51 -15.66 9.05
N ARG A 158 -19.43 -14.86 8.96
CA ARG A 158 -18.04 -15.31 9.05
C ARG A 158 -17.24 -14.46 10.02
N TRP A 159 -16.16 -15.04 10.55
CA TRP A 159 -15.09 -14.28 11.16
C TRP A 159 -14.39 -13.43 10.11
N ARG A 160 -14.17 -12.17 10.44
CA ARG A 160 -13.50 -11.16 9.63
C ARG A 160 -12.35 -10.55 10.42
N ARG A 161 -11.42 -9.91 9.72
CA ARG A 161 -10.19 -9.36 10.30
C ARG A 161 -9.96 -7.95 9.78
N ALA A 162 -9.96 -6.99 10.70
CA ALA A 162 -9.47 -5.65 10.45
C ALA A 162 -8.03 -5.50 10.96
N ILE A 163 -7.24 -4.68 10.29
CA ILE A 163 -5.99 -4.12 10.79
C ILE A 163 -6.29 -2.73 11.32
N VAL A 164 -5.97 -2.49 12.59
CA VAL A 164 -6.27 -1.25 13.28
C VAL A 164 -4.96 -0.60 13.72
N TYR A 165 -4.66 0.57 13.18
CA TYR A 165 -3.62 1.44 13.67
C TYR A 165 -4.16 2.30 14.83
N THR A 166 -3.40 2.37 15.91
CA THR A 166 -3.65 3.26 17.06
C THR A 166 -2.46 4.20 17.22
N PRO A 167 -2.68 5.51 17.47
CA PRO A 167 -1.60 6.50 17.48
C PRO A 167 -0.64 6.29 18.67
N PRO A 168 0.58 6.84 18.62
CA PRO A 168 1.49 6.84 19.76
C PRO A 168 0.82 7.32 21.05
N GLY A 169 1.10 6.62 22.16
CA GLY A 169 0.52 6.95 23.47
C GLY A 169 -0.92 6.48 23.69
N TYR A 170 -1.55 5.81 22.71
CA TYR A 170 -2.91 5.27 22.85
C TYR A 170 -3.06 4.41 24.11
N ASP A 171 -2.18 3.42 24.34
CA ASP A 171 -2.29 2.46 25.46
C ASP A 171 -2.05 3.07 26.84
N SER A 172 -1.42 4.25 26.90
CA SER A 172 -1.10 4.96 28.14
C SER A 172 -2.10 6.08 28.48
N SER A 173 -3.17 6.24 27.69
CA SER A 173 -4.15 7.32 27.89
C SER A 173 -5.59 6.82 27.80
N GLU A 174 -6.49 7.58 28.43
CA GLU A 174 -7.95 7.40 28.32
C GLU A 174 -8.56 8.25 27.20
N THR A 175 -7.73 8.91 26.39
CA THR A 175 -8.18 9.77 25.29
C THR A 175 -8.97 8.96 24.27
N ARG A 176 -10.04 9.57 23.76
CA ARG A 176 -10.83 9.06 22.63
C ARG A 176 -10.40 9.74 21.35
N TYR A 177 -10.37 8.97 20.25
CA TYR A 177 -9.80 9.40 18.98
C TYR A 177 -10.82 9.34 17.84
N PRO A 178 -10.74 10.25 16.86
CA PRO A 178 -11.47 10.09 15.62
C PRO A 178 -10.96 8.88 14.82
N VAL A 179 -11.77 8.40 13.86
CA VAL A 179 -11.49 7.17 13.11
C VAL A 179 -11.52 7.42 11.60
N LEU A 180 -10.44 7.05 10.93
CA LEU A 180 -10.36 6.94 9.48
C LEU A 180 -10.54 5.47 9.07
N TYR A 181 -11.60 5.16 8.33
CA TYR A 181 -11.76 3.88 7.64
C TYR A 181 -11.09 3.99 6.26
N LEU A 182 -10.08 3.14 6.01
CA LEU A 182 -9.20 3.25 4.85
C LEU A 182 -9.21 1.96 4.03
N GLN A 183 -9.77 2.03 2.81
CA GLN A 183 -10.06 0.87 1.96
C GLN A 183 -9.05 0.67 0.83
N HIS A 184 -8.73 -0.60 0.57
CA HIS A 184 -7.80 -1.03 -0.48
C HIS A 184 -8.50 -1.17 -1.85
N GLY A 185 -7.74 -1.49 -2.89
CA GLY A 185 -8.21 -1.68 -4.26
C GLY A 185 -8.65 -3.11 -4.58
N SER A 186 -9.07 -3.33 -5.83
CA SER A 186 -9.39 -4.69 -6.30
C SER A 186 -8.11 -5.53 -6.39
N GLY A 187 -8.18 -6.78 -5.96
CA GLY A 187 -7.03 -7.69 -5.92
C GLY A 187 -6.20 -7.60 -4.65
N GLU A 188 -6.53 -6.71 -3.73
CA GLU A 188 -5.78 -6.47 -2.49
C GLU A 188 -6.58 -6.95 -1.27
N ASN A 189 -6.07 -6.68 -0.07
CA ASN A 189 -6.74 -7.05 1.18
C ASN A 189 -6.42 -6.05 2.31
N GLN A 190 -6.82 -6.38 3.55
CA GLN A 190 -6.67 -5.52 4.73
C GLN A 190 -5.22 -5.13 5.08
N PHE A 191 -4.21 -5.79 4.52
CA PHE A 191 -2.80 -5.50 4.78
C PHE A 191 -2.20 -4.48 3.82
N GLY A 192 -2.83 -4.23 2.66
CA GLY A 192 -2.21 -3.42 1.61
C GLY A 192 -1.75 -2.05 2.09
N TRP A 193 -2.58 -1.38 2.89
CA TRP A 193 -2.26 -0.05 3.43
C TRP A 193 -1.12 -0.04 4.45
N THR A 194 -0.89 -1.11 5.21
CA THR A 194 0.22 -1.16 6.20
C THR A 194 1.52 -1.64 5.60
N GLU A 195 1.44 -2.57 4.65
CA GLU A 195 2.61 -3.13 3.97
C GLU A 195 3.06 -2.18 2.86
N GLN A 196 2.65 -2.44 1.61
CA GLN A 196 3.03 -1.62 0.47
C GLN A 196 2.47 -0.18 0.50
N GLY A 197 1.47 0.12 1.33
CA GLY A 197 0.94 1.47 1.54
C GLY A 197 1.64 2.29 2.62
N LYS A 198 2.44 1.67 3.51
CA LYS A 198 3.19 2.32 4.61
C LYS A 198 2.36 3.33 5.44
N ALA A 199 1.05 3.13 5.56
CA ALA A 199 0.13 4.10 6.15
C ALA A 199 0.47 4.45 7.61
N ASN A 200 0.93 3.47 8.40
CA ASN A 200 1.35 3.73 9.77
C ASN A 200 2.54 4.70 9.83
N PHE A 201 3.54 4.56 8.95
CA PHE A 201 4.68 5.48 8.94
C PHE A 201 4.30 6.86 8.42
N ILE A 202 3.41 6.93 7.43
CA ILE A 202 2.85 8.21 6.94
C ILE A 202 2.17 8.94 8.10
N ILE A 203 1.28 8.27 8.83
CA ILE A 203 0.57 8.88 9.95
C ILE A 203 1.52 9.20 11.12
N ASP A 204 2.45 8.31 11.49
CA ASP A 204 3.46 8.57 12.53
C ASP A 204 4.27 9.84 12.23
N ASN A 205 4.74 9.98 10.99
CA ASN A 205 5.53 11.12 10.57
C ASN A 205 4.70 12.42 10.56
N LEU A 206 3.45 12.36 10.07
CA LEU A 206 2.54 13.51 10.14
C LEU A 206 2.22 13.92 11.59
N LEU A 207 2.12 12.98 12.52
CA LEU A 207 1.92 13.27 13.94
C LEU A 207 3.17 13.88 14.58
N ALA A 208 4.36 13.39 14.20
CA ALA A 208 5.63 13.94 14.68
C ALA A 208 5.86 15.39 14.19
N ASP A 209 5.30 15.74 13.04
CA ASP A 209 5.34 17.08 12.45
C ASP A 209 4.13 17.97 12.87
N ASP A 210 3.28 17.51 13.80
CA ASP A 210 2.02 18.18 14.21
C ASP A 210 1.07 18.52 13.03
N ALA A 211 1.20 17.79 11.92
CA ALA A 211 0.50 18.06 10.67
C ALA A 211 -0.92 17.44 10.62
N CYS A 212 -1.17 16.37 11.37
CA CYS A 212 -2.50 15.76 11.51
C CYS A 212 -2.89 15.57 12.97
N LEU A 213 -4.19 15.39 13.23
CA LEU A 213 -4.68 15.03 14.56
C LEU A 213 -4.44 13.54 14.83
N PRO A 214 -4.10 13.13 16.08
CA PRO A 214 -4.06 11.72 16.46
C PRO A 214 -5.38 11.03 16.12
N MET A 215 -5.31 9.94 15.36
CA MET A 215 -6.48 9.22 14.87
C MET A 215 -6.24 7.71 14.87
N ILE A 216 -7.32 6.94 14.98
CA ILE A 216 -7.33 5.51 14.69
C ILE A 216 -7.51 5.33 13.18
N VAL A 217 -6.80 4.39 12.57
CA VAL A 217 -7.01 4.01 11.16
C VAL A 217 -7.42 2.55 11.08
N VAL A 218 -8.56 2.27 10.45
CA VAL A 218 -9.14 0.92 10.32
C VAL A 218 -9.10 0.48 8.87
N MET A 219 -8.45 -0.66 8.62
CA MET A 219 -8.27 -1.25 7.30
C MET A 219 -8.87 -2.66 7.33
N GLU A 220 -9.89 -2.92 6.51
CA GLU A 220 -10.59 -4.22 6.43
C GLU A 220 -10.68 -4.67 4.97
N ASN A 221 -10.94 -5.95 4.75
CA ASN A 221 -11.07 -6.49 3.40
C ASN A 221 -12.42 -6.12 2.76
N GLY A 222 -12.41 -5.14 1.86
CA GLY A 222 -13.58 -4.67 1.11
C GLY A 222 -14.06 -5.61 0.01
N MET A 223 -13.33 -6.67 -0.33
CA MET A 223 -13.67 -7.62 -1.40
C MET A 223 -14.50 -8.80 -0.87
N ILE A 224 -15.78 -8.56 -0.64
CA ILE A 224 -16.65 -9.55 0.01
C ILE A 224 -17.94 -9.80 -0.76
N ALA A 225 -18.48 -11.00 -0.57
CA ALA A 225 -19.81 -11.37 -1.00
C ALA A 225 -20.73 -11.55 0.21
N ARG A 226 -22.03 -11.25 0.04
CA ARG A 226 -23.06 -11.57 1.04
C ARG A 226 -23.15 -13.08 1.25
N ARG A 227 -23.65 -13.49 2.43
CA ARG A 227 -23.92 -14.90 2.73
C ARG A 227 -24.88 -15.52 1.70
N ALA A 228 -24.57 -16.73 1.23
CA ALA A 228 -25.48 -17.48 0.37
C ALA A 228 -26.85 -17.69 1.05
N GLY A 229 -27.93 -17.32 0.38
CA GLY A 229 -29.31 -17.47 0.87
C GLY A 229 -29.88 -16.27 1.65
N SER A 230 -29.22 -15.11 1.68
CA SER A 230 -29.82 -13.90 2.27
C SER A 230 -31.01 -13.40 1.43
N ASN A 231 -32.18 -13.24 2.05
CA ASN A 231 -33.45 -12.85 1.40
C ASN A 231 -33.54 -11.38 0.92
N ASN A 232 -32.42 -10.65 0.83
CA ASN A 232 -32.45 -9.27 0.35
C ASN A 232 -32.47 -9.24 -1.18
N SER A 233 -33.67 -9.24 -1.74
CA SER A 233 -33.98 -9.45 -3.17
C SER A 233 -33.55 -8.32 -4.12
N MET A 234 -32.96 -7.23 -3.61
CA MET A 234 -32.50 -6.10 -4.45
C MET A 234 -31.00 -6.12 -4.81
N ALA A 235 -30.24 -7.08 -4.28
CA ALA A 235 -28.80 -6.86 -4.10
C ALA A 235 -27.93 -8.04 -4.60
N ARG A 236 -28.32 -8.63 -5.74
CA ARG A 236 -27.56 -9.71 -6.39
C ARG A 236 -26.35 -9.12 -7.12
N ASN A 237 -25.16 -9.44 -6.60
CA ASN A 237 -23.87 -9.48 -7.33
C ASN A 237 -22.98 -8.23 -7.41
N SER A 238 -23.05 -7.26 -6.50
CA SER A 238 -21.94 -6.30 -6.36
C SER A 238 -21.22 -6.49 -5.02
N HIS A 239 -19.91 -6.78 -5.07
CA HIS A 239 -19.04 -6.86 -3.88
C HIS A 239 -19.11 -5.57 -3.05
N ASN A 240 -19.42 -4.44 -3.70
CA ASN A 240 -19.50 -3.11 -3.12
C ASN A 240 -20.68 -2.93 -2.15
N GLU A 241 -21.83 -3.54 -2.41
CA GLU A 241 -23.00 -3.40 -1.52
C GLU A 241 -22.89 -4.26 -0.26
N ALA A 242 -22.28 -5.45 -0.38
CA ALA A 242 -22.06 -6.32 0.77
C ALA A 242 -21.14 -5.65 1.80
N PHE A 243 -20.11 -4.95 1.32
CA PHE A 243 -19.18 -4.25 2.20
C PHE A 243 -19.81 -3.03 2.89
N ALA A 244 -20.71 -2.30 2.21
CA ALA A 244 -21.48 -1.23 2.84
C ALA A 244 -22.25 -1.73 4.07
N ASP A 245 -22.94 -2.87 3.94
CA ASP A 245 -23.66 -3.49 5.05
C ASP A 245 -22.71 -3.90 6.18
N VAL A 246 -21.59 -4.58 5.87
CA VAL A 246 -20.59 -4.95 6.89
C VAL A 246 -20.04 -3.71 7.59
N MET A 247 -19.73 -2.65 6.85
CA MET A 247 -19.18 -1.41 7.42
C MET A 247 -20.14 -0.79 8.43
N ILE A 248 -21.40 -0.59 8.04
CA ILE A 248 -22.40 0.10 8.86
C ILE A 248 -22.92 -0.77 10.00
N GLN A 249 -23.18 -2.06 9.74
CA GLN A 249 -23.89 -2.93 10.69
C GLN A 249 -22.94 -3.69 11.63
N ASP A 250 -21.74 -4.05 11.16
CA ASP A 250 -20.81 -4.90 11.92
C ASP A 250 -19.53 -4.15 12.33
N LEU A 251 -18.79 -3.58 11.37
CA LEU A 251 -17.43 -3.07 11.59
C LEU A 251 -17.39 -1.80 12.43
N ILE A 252 -18.19 -0.77 12.09
CA ILE A 252 -18.20 0.48 12.87
C ILE A 252 -18.62 0.24 14.33
N PRO A 253 -19.75 -0.45 14.60
CA PRO A 253 -20.13 -0.77 15.98
C PRO A 253 -19.06 -1.56 16.74
N GLU A 254 -18.39 -2.50 16.06
CA GLU A 254 -17.34 -3.31 16.66
C GLU A 254 -16.10 -2.49 17.04
N ILE A 255 -15.68 -1.56 16.17
CA ILE A 255 -14.56 -0.66 16.44
C ILE A 255 -14.90 0.30 17.57
N ASP A 256 -16.09 0.93 17.54
CA ASP A 256 -16.52 1.87 18.58
C ASP A 256 -16.67 1.20 19.96
N ARG A 257 -16.98 -0.10 19.99
CA ARG A 257 -17.04 -0.91 21.22
C ARG A 257 -15.66 -1.33 21.73
N SER A 258 -14.72 -1.61 20.84
CA SER A 258 -13.43 -2.23 21.17
C SER A 258 -12.29 -1.23 21.33
N PHE A 259 -12.45 -0.02 20.79
CA PHE A 259 -11.44 1.04 20.82
C PHE A 259 -12.02 2.32 21.43
N ARG A 260 -11.15 3.18 21.95
CA ARG A 260 -11.53 4.50 22.47
C ARG A 260 -11.78 5.46 21.31
N THR A 261 -12.94 5.35 20.69
CA THR A 261 -13.34 6.22 19.57
C THR A 261 -14.20 7.40 20.03
N LEU A 262 -14.15 8.48 19.26
CA LEU A 262 -15.20 9.48 19.17
C LEU A 262 -16.18 8.99 18.09
N ASN A 263 -17.41 8.65 18.50
CA ASN A 263 -18.30 7.81 17.70
C ASN A 263 -19.38 8.57 16.91
N ASP A 264 -19.21 9.88 16.71
CA ASP A 264 -20.08 10.70 15.89
C ASP A 264 -19.49 10.96 14.49
N ARG A 265 -20.30 11.52 13.57
CA ARG A 265 -19.89 11.76 12.18
C ARG A 265 -18.76 12.78 12.03
N GLU A 266 -18.64 13.74 12.94
CA GLU A 266 -17.64 14.81 12.89
C GLU A 266 -16.24 14.26 13.13
N HIS A 267 -16.16 13.03 13.65
CA HIS A 267 -14.95 12.29 13.98
C HIS A 267 -14.81 10.98 13.19
N ARG A 268 -15.57 10.82 12.09
CA ARG A 268 -15.52 9.62 11.25
C ARG A 268 -15.27 9.97 9.78
N ALA A 269 -14.18 9.42 9.23
CA ALA A 269 -13.77 9.58 7.84
C ALA A 269 -13.78 8.23 7.11
N LEU A 270 -14.06 8.25 5.81
CA LEU A 270 -13.98 7.09 4.92
C LEU A 270 -13.19 7.46 3.67
N ALA A 271 -12.11 6.75 3.40
CA ALA A 271 -11.35 6.89 2.16
C ALA A 271 -10.98 5.53 1.59
N GLY A 272 -10.59 5.52 0.33
CA GLY A 272 -10.04 4.31 -0.27
C GLY A 272 -9.46 4.54 -1.65
N LEU A 273 -8.80 3.50 -2.16
CA LEU A 273 -8.14 3.53 -3.46
C LEU A 273 -8.88 2.68 -4.50
N SER A 274 -8.93 3.11 -5.76
CA SER A 274 -9.50 2.35 -6.88
C SER A 274 -10.93 1.81 -6.61
N MET A 275 -11.10 0.50 -6.45
CA MET A 275 -12.35 -0.12 -5.99
C MET A 275 -12.82 0.47 -4.66
N GLY A 276 -11.91 0.58 -3.68
CA GLY A 276 -12.16 1.18 -2.37
C GLY A 276 -12.55 2.65 -2.43
N ALA A 277 -12.04 3.41 -3.41
CA ALA A 277 -12.53 4.78 -3.66
C ALA A 277 -13.99 4.75 -4.12
N GLY A 278 -14.34 3.86 -5.06
CA GLY A 278 -15.72 3.67 -5.48
C GLY A 278 -16.64 3.21 -4.34
N GLN A 279 -16.12 2.45 -3.37
CA GLN A 279 -16.85 2.09 -2.15
C GLN A 279 -17.01 3.30 -1.24
N ALA A 280 -15.94 4.07 -1.00
CA ALA A 280 -15.95 5.28 -0.18
C ALA A 280 -16.96 6.32 -0.70
N LEU A 281 -16.99 6.54 -2.01
CA LEU A 281 -17.96 7.45 -2.65
C LEU A 281 -19.40 7.03 -2.37
N ARG A 282 -19.74 5.76 -2.62
CA ARG A 282 -21.12 5.27 -2.52
C ARG A 282 -21.58 5.15 -1.07
N ILE A 283 -20.73 4.60 -0.20
CA ILE A 283 -21.04 4.43 1.22
C ILE A 283 -21.12 5.79 1.91
N GLY A 284 -20.12 6.65 1.68
CA GLY A 284 -20.05 7.97 2.31
C GLY A 284 -21.24 8.86 1.94
N LEU A 285 -21.58 8.95 0.65
CA LEU A 285 -22.72 9.77 0.22
C LEU A 285 -24.08 9.17 0.61
N ALA A 286 -24.19 7.85 0.73
CA ALA A 286 -25.42 7.21 1.19
C ALA A 286 -25.63 7.30 2.72
N ASN A 287 -24.60 7.63 3.48
CA ASN A 287 -24.65 7.69 4.95
C ASN A 287 -24.01 9.01 5.48
N PRO A 288 -24.49 10.20 5.04
CA PRO A 288 -23.92 11.50 5.43
C PRO A 288 -24.14 11.84 6.92
N GLU A 289 -25.01 11.12 7.61
CA GLU A 289 -25.17 11.16 9.06
C GLU A 289 -24.12 10.32 9.80
N THR A 290 -23.37 9.47 9.10
CA THR A 290 -22.35 8.58 9.65
C THR A 290 -20.92 9.08 9.40
N PHE A 291 -20.67 9.67 8.21
CA PHE A 291 -19.34 10.13 7.79
C PHE A 291 -19.30 11.63 7.52
N GLY A 292 -18.33 12.32 8.14
CA GLY A 292 -18.05 13.74 7.89
C GLY A 292 -17.03 13.99 6.77
N TYR A 293 -16.20 12.99 6.42
CA TYR A 293 -15.10 13.15 5.47
C TYR A 293 -15.04 11.97 4.51
N VAL A 294 -14.97 12.23 3.21
CA VAL A 294 -14.87 11.21 2.16
C VAL A 294 -13.69 11.50 1.23
N GLY A 295 -12.80 10.52 1.06
CA GLY A 295 -11.59 10.64 0.23
C GLY A 295 -11.51 9.58 -0.87
N LEU A 296 -11.26 10.00 -2.12
CA LEU A 296 -11.18 9.13 -3.29
C LEU A 296 -9.76 9.11 -3.87
N PHE A 297 -9.06 7.98 -3.81
CA PHE A 297 -7.71 7.85 -4.38
C PHE A 297 -7.77 7.00 -5.66
N SER A 298 -7.39 7.56 -6.81
CA SER A 298 -7.44 6.92 -8.13
C SER A 298 -8.75 6.19 -8.38
N GLY A 299 -9.87 6.87 -8.17
CA GLY A 299 -11.18 6.26 -8.31
C GLY A 299 -12.31 7.26 -8.30
N GLY A 300 -13.50 6.75 -8.58
CA GLY A 300 -14.70 7.55 -8.80
C GLY A 300 -15.83 6.64 -9.25
N GLY A 301 -16.68 7.17 -10.12
CA GLY A 301 -17.85 6.47 -10.65
C GLY A 301 -19.12 7.25 -10.35
N THR A 302 -20.25 6.57 -10.44
CA THR A 302 -21.55 7.16 -10.17
C THR A 302 -22.03 6.84 -8.76
N SER A 303 -22.57 7.85 -8.10
CA SER A 303 -23.41 7.73 -6.90
C SER A 303 -24.87 7.96 -7.30
N SER A 304 -25.79 7.17 -6.75
CA SER A 304 -27.23 7.45 -6.87
C SER A 304 -27.69 8.59 -5.95
N VAL A 305 -26.87 8.95 -4.97
CA VAL A 305 -27.12 10.05 -4.05
C VAL A 305 -26.40 11.31 -4.55
N PRO A 306 -27.13 12.40 -4.87
CA PRO A 306 -26.52 13.65 -5.26
C PRO A 306 -25.85 14.33 -4.06
N PHE A 307 -24.77 15.08 -4.31
CA PHE A 307 -24.04 15.82 -3.26
C PHE A 307 -24.94 16.80 -2.49
N SER A 308 -25.97 17.36 -3.12
CA SER A 308 -26.95 18.24 -2.45
C SER A 308 -27.70 17.57 -1.29
N SER A 309 -27.80 16.24 -1.30
CA SER A 309 -28.42 15.45 -0.23
C SER A 309 -27.43 15.02 0.85
N ALA A 310 -26.14 15.27 0.66
CA ALA A 310 -25.06 14.94 1.59
C ALA A 310 -24.61 16.18 2.39
N SER A 311 -25.55 17.02 2.84
CA SER A 311 -25.27 18.29 3.53
C SER A 311 -24.51 18.15 4.87
N GLY A 312 -24.40 16.93 5.40
CA GLY A 312 -23.60 16.62 6.58
C GLY A 312 -22.10 16.43 6.31
N LEU A 313 -21.69 16.37 5.03
CA LEU A 313 -20.30 16.13 4.66
C LEU A 313 -19.45 17.41 4.81
N LYS A 314 -18.44 17.36 5.68
CA LYS A 314 -17.49 18.45 5.91
C LYS A 314 -16.40 18.53 4.87
N LEU A 315 -15.93 17.38 4.37
CA LEU A 315 -14.87 17.32 3.38
C LEU A 315 -15.16 16.24 2.34
N PHE A 316 -15.05 16.62 1.08
CA PHE A 316 -14.93 15.68 -0.03
C PHE A 316 -13.57 15.86 -0.72
N TRP A 317 -12.80 14.80 -0.89
CA TRP A 317 -11.44 14.90 -1.41
C TRP A 317 -11.21 13.88 -2.52
N GLY A 318 -10.44 14.25 -3.55
CA GLY A 318 -10.07 13.34 -4.63
C GLY A 318 -8.62 13.48 -5.08
N GLY A 319 -7.94 12.39 -5.40
CA GLY A 319 -6.62 12.47 -6.02
C GLY A 319 -6.28 11.28 -6.89
N TRP A 320 -5.37 11.46 -7.85
CA TRP A 320 -4.98 10.45 -8.84
C TRP A 320 -3.57 10.76 -9.37
N GLY A 321 -2.93 9.78 -10.01
CA GLY A 321 -1.64 9.95 -10.67
C GLY A 321 -1.78 10.62 -12.04
N ALA A 322 -0.84 11.48 -12.43
CA ALA A 322 -0.85 12.13 -13.73
C ALA A 322 -0.78 11.12 -14.89
N GLY A 323 -0.08 10.00 -14.71
CA GLY A 323 0.05 8.92 -15.70
C GLY A 323 -1.27 8.16 -15.96
N GLU A 324 -2.26 8.29 -15.07
CA GLU A 324 -3.57 7.64 -15.18
C GLU A 324 -4.73 8.64 -15.33
N ALA A 325 -4.44 9.91 -15.66
CA ALA A 325 -5.43 10.97 -15.75
C ALA A 325 -6.55 10.67 -16.76
N ALA A 326 -6.25 9.94 -17.85
CA ALA A 326 -7.27 9.49 -18.82
C ALA A 326 -8.33 8.57 -18.19
N ARG A 327 -7.96 7.83 -17.13
CA ARG A 327 -8.84 6.89 -16.43
C ARG A 327 -9.48 7.51 -15.19
N PHE A 328 -8.74 8.30 -14.41
CA PHE A 328 -9.19 8.79 -13.10
C PHE A 328 -9.23 10.31 -12.95
N GLY A 329 -8.82 11.09 -13.95
CA GLY A 329 -8.97 12.56 -13.94
C GLY A 329 -10.43 13.02 -13.87
N GLY A 330 -11.39 12.14 -14.20
CA GLY A 330 -12.82 12.38 -14.00
C GLY A 330 -13.23 12.61 -12.54
N THR A 331 -12.41 12.20 -11.57
CA THR A 331 -12.63 12.47 -10.15
C THR A 331 -12.67 13.97 -9.84
N LYS A 332 -11.96 14.79 -10.61
CA LYS A 332 -12.06 16.25 -10.53
C LYS A 332 -13.50 16.76 -10.68
N LYS A 333 -14.29 16.17 -11.59
CA LYS A 333 -15.69 16.57 -11.81
C LYS A 333 -16.57 16.26 -10.59
N LEU A 334 -16.29 15.16 -9.86
CA LEU A 334 -17.00 14.86 -8.62
C LEU A 334 -16.69 15.89 -7.54
N VAL A 335 -15.42 16.33 -7.45
CA VAL A 335 -15.01 17.40 -6.53
C VAL A 335 -15.68 18.72 -6.89
N GLU A 336 -15.73 19.09 -8.17
CA GLU A 336 -16.45 20.28 -8.65
C GLU A 336 -17.97 20.21 -8.36
N GLN A 337 -18.58 19.03 -8.46
CA GLN A 337 -19.98 18.81 -8.08
C GLN A 337 -20.21 18.98 -6.58
N ALA A 338 -19.29 18.49 -5.73
CA ALA A 338 -19.34 18.70 -4.29
C ALA A 338 -19.22 20.19 -3.92
N GLN A 339 -18.28 20.91 -4.56
CA GLN A 339 -18.13 22.36 -4.39
C GLN A 339 -19.40 23.11 -4.79
N ALA A 340 -20.02 22.76 -5.92
CA ALA A 340 -21.28 23.35 -6.36
C ALA A 340 -22.45 23.08 -5.40
N ALA A 341 -22.40 22.00 -4.62
CA ALA A 341 -23.36 21.68 -3.57
C ALA A 341 -23.04 22.36 -2.22
N GLY A 342 -21.99 23.19 -2.14
CA GLY A 342 -21.58 23.90 -0.93
C GLY A 342 -20.72 23.07 0.04
N ILE A 343 -20.24 21.91 -0.39
CA ILE A 343 -19.33 21.07 0.41
C ILE A 343 -17.89 21.55 0.20
N ASN A 344 -17.12 21.70 1.28
CA ASN A 344 -15.67 21.94 1.16
C ASN A 344 -15.03 20.73 0.47
N ALA A 345 -14.46 20.95 -0.70
CA ALA A 345 -13.88 19.87 -1.47
C ALA A 345 -12.62 20.28 -2.21
N GLN A 346 -11.65 19.36 -2.25
CA GLN A 346 -10.29 19.59 -2.74
C GLN A 346 -9.81 18.41 -3.58
N TRP A 347 -8.81 18.64 -4.44
CA TRP A 347 -8.20 17.56 -5.21
C TRP A 347 -6.69 17.70 -5.38
N LEU A 348 -6.04 16.59 -5.71
CA LEU A 348 -4.60 16.49 -5.99
C LEU A 348 -4.34 15.60 -7.21
N GLU A 349 -3.55 16.09 -8.16
CA GLU A 349 -2.94 15.24 -9.19
C GLU A 349 -1.47 15.00 -8.81
N VAL A 350 -1.08 13.73 -8.68
CA VAL A 350 0.26 13.31 -8.26
C VAL A 350 1.13 13.14 -9.51
N GLU A 351 2.15 13.97 -9.64
CA GLU A 351 3.02 13.94 -10.81
C GLU A 351 3.87 12.67 -10.88
N ARG A 352 4.17 12.23 -12.11
CA ARG A 352 5.08 11.12 -12.42
C ARG A 352 4.66 9.74 -11.90
N THR A 353 3.45 9.60 -11.37
CA THR A 353 2.90 8.30 -10.93
C THR A 353 1.64 7.94 -11.72
N SER A 354 1.29 6.65 -11.68
CA SER A 354 0.12 6.05 -12.35
C SER A 354 -0.78 5.34 -11.34
N HIS A 355 -1.45 4.25 -11.73
CA HIS A 355 -2.37 3.49 -10.87
C HIS A 355 -1.63 2.54 -9.91
N GLU A 356 -0.79 3.11 -9.04
CA GLU A 356 0.16 2.39 -8.19
C GLU A 356 0.26 2.99 -6.78
N TRP A 357 0.91 2.25 -5.88
CA TRP A 357 0.95 2.58 -4.46
C TRP A 357 1.58 3.94 -4.14
N GLN A 358 2.51 4.43 -4.97
CA GLN A 358 3.11 5.74 -4.76
C GLN A 358 2.10 6.89 -4.89
N THR A 359 1.14 6.77 -5.81
CA THR A 359 0.00 7.69 -5.91
C THR A 359 -0.80 7.69 -4.62
N TRP A 360 -1.14 6.50 -4.10
CA TRP A 360 -2.03 6.37 -2.95
C TRP A 360 -1.37 6.77 -1.63
N ARG A 361 -0.06 6.54 -1.48
CA ARG A 361 0.76 7.08 -0.37
C ARG A 361 0.70 8.61 -0.37
N SER A 362 0.92 9.23 -1.52
CA SER A 362 0.88 10.70 -1.68
C SER A 362 -0.52 11.26 -1.40
N CYS A 363 -1.57 10.56 -1.85
CA CYS A 363 -2.94 10.92 -1.52
C CYS A 363 -3.23 10.86 -0.01
N LEU A 364 -2.78 9.81 0.69
CA LEU A 364 -2.94 9.71 2.14
C LEU A 364 -2.18 10.83 2.87
N GLN A 365 -0.95 11.13 2.44
CA GLN A 365 -0.14 12.22 2.97
C GLN A 365 -0.86 13.57 2.86
N ALA A 366 -1.51 13.85 1.73
CA ALA A 366 -2.23 15.09 1.49
C ALA A 366 -3.61 15.13 2.18
N PHE A 367 -4.27 13.98 2.32
CA PHE A 367 -5.63 13.89 2.86
C PHE A 367 -5.68 13.88 4.39
N ALA A 368 -4.81 13.10 5.05
CA ALA A 368 -4.85 12.93 6.50
C ALA A 368 -4.75 14.25 7.31
N PRO A 369 -3.92 15.25 6.91
CA PRO A 369 -3.86 16.56 7.58
C PRO A 369 -5.17 17.34 7.59
N LEU A 370 -6.09 17.07 6.65
CA LEU A 370 -7.36 17.77 6.50
C LEU A 370 -8.50 17.19 7.36
N LEU A 371 -8.28 16.03 7.99
CA LEU A 371 -9.30 15.32 8.73
C LEU A 371 -9.54 15.91 10.12
N PHE A 372 -10.81 15.90 10.54
CA PHE A 372 -11.26 16.20 11.91
C PHE A 372 -10.98 17.64 12.38
N ARG A 373 -10.97 18.59 11.43
CA ARG A 373 -10.77 20.04 11.66
C ARG A 373 -12.03 20.86 11.45
#